data_AF-A0A674APF8-F1
#
_entry.id   AF-A0A674APF8-F1
#
_cell.length_a   1.000
_cell.length_b   1.000
_cell.length_c   1.000
_cell.angle_alpha   90.00
_cell.angle_beta   90.00
_cell.angle_gamma   90.00
#
_symmetry.space_group_name_H-M   'P 1'
#
loop_
_entity.id
_entity.type
_entity.pdbx_description
1 polymer ?
#
loop_
_entity_poly.entity_id
_entity_poly.type
_entity_poly.pdbx_seq_one_letter_code
_entity_poly.pdbx_strand_id
1 'polypeptide(L)'
;MVLALLGVWSSVAVVWFDLVDYDNVIGKLSAYDADGDGDFDVEDAKVLLGKGGIFLPFFYSTYTPLSFLHYHPLYSFLFPLHPLSSCSSSLPLVFLLSLSSGLTKDGGEITNENADSLEEIFGILAEEGSDWFYGFFTFLYDVITPPVEKDPEIPESQTAEEEEEEEEAKKKKPKLLNKFEKTIKMEIDAAEKLRKKGKMEEAVRAFETLVLQYPQSPRCRYGKALAEDGLAEKMLSNDMLQKAIGTYKEASELPNATPDLIKATLKKRAERQQFLGRMRGALATLEKLVQIFPEDVALKNDLGVAHLLIGDNKGAKRIYEEVLATAPSDGFAKVHYGFILKSENKIAESIPFLRDGLESGDPGTDDGRFYFHLGDALQRMGDDSAYKWYERGHLRGHFASVWQRSLYNVDGLKAQPWWTPKDTGYMDLVKTLERNWRIIRDEAQSVMDKTTGLFVPEEENLREKGEWGQFTLWQQGKKAGESCRSVPKTCGLLERYPEATGCKRGQIKFSVMQPGTHVWPHTGPTNCRLRMHLGLVIPKTGCKIRCTNDTRAWEEGKVLIFDDSFEHEVWQDADSYRLIFIVDVWHPELTQYQRQTLSPI
;
A
#
# COMPACT_ATOMS: atom_id res chain seq x y z
N MET A 1 15.99 -35.68 4.63
CA MET A 1 14.61 -35.23 4.40
C MET A 1 14.38 -33.80 4.91
N VAL A 2 14.52 -33.51 6.21
CA VAL A 2 14.33 -32.14 6.76
C VAL A 2 15.21 -31.09 6.08
N LEU A 3 16.50 -31.36 5.85
CA LEU A 3 17.40 -30.43 5.14
C LEU A 3 17.03 -30.22 3.66
N ALA A 4 16.49 -31.24 2.99
CA ALA A 4 16.02 -31.13 1.61
C ALA A 4 14.70 -30.34 1.53
N LEU A 5 13.84 -30.45 2.54
CA LEU A 5 12.64 -29.62 2.69
C LEU A 5 13.01 -28.16 2.97
N LEU A 6 14.03 -27.90 3.81
CA LEU A 6 14.59 -26.55 4.02
C LEU A 6 15.18 -25.97 2.73
N GLY A 7 15.96 -26.75 1.98
CA GLY A 7 16.48 -26.33 0.67
C GLY A 7 15.37 -25.91 -0.29
N VAL A 8 14.34 -26.76 -0.48
CA VAL A 8 13.18 -26.44 -1.32
C VAL A 8 12.41 -25.20 -0.80
N TRP A 9 12.26 -25.03 0.52
CA TRP A 9 11.62 -23.84 1.09
C TRP A 9 12.44 -22.57 0.83
N SER A 10 13.76 -22.63 0.97
CA SER A 10 14.67 -21.54 0.63
C SER A 10 14.63 -21.22 -0.87
N SER A 11 14.61 -22.22 -1.76
CA SER A 11 14.45 -22.01 -3.21
C SER A 11 13.12 -21.34 -3.56
N VAL A 12 12.02 -21.71 -2.89
CA VAL A 12 10.71 -21.07 -3.08
C VAL A 12 10.68 -19.64 -2.51
N ALA A 13 11.32 -19.40 -1.36
CA ALA A 13 11.48 -18.06 -0.79
C ALA A 13 12.34 -17.15 -1.68
N VAL A 14 13.39 -17.68 -2.32
CA VAL A 14 14.25 -16.93 -3.24
C VAL A 14 13.55 -16.63 -4.56
N VAL A 15 12.94 -17.64 -5.21
CA VAL A 15 12.33 -17.46 -6.55
C VAL A 15 11.01 -16.68 -6.52
N TRP A 16 10.29 -16.65 -5.39
CA TRP A 16 8.98 -16.02 -5.29
C TRP A 16 8.88 -14.82 -4.33
N PHE A 17 9.77 -14.70 -3.33
CA PHE A 17 9.65 -13.68 -2.28
C PHE A 17 10.88 -12.78 -2.07
N ASP A 18 12.04 -13.11 -2.66
CA ASP A 18 13.26 -12.27 -2.65
C ASP A 18 13.71 -11.88 -1.22
N LEU A 19 13.68 -12.85 -0.30
CA LEU A 19 13.73 -12.64 1.17
C LEU A 19 15.11 -12.85 1.84
N VAL A 20 16.19 -13.18 1.12
CA VAL A 20 17.51 -13.48 1.73
C VAL A 20 18.66 -12.79 1.01
N ASP A 21 19.49 -12.08 1.78
CA ASP A 21 20.74 -11.46 1.36
C ASP A 21 21.83 -12.52 1.06
N TYR A 22 22.26 -12.59 -0.21
CA TYR A 22 23.08 -13.67 -0.76
C TYR A 22 24.54 -13.61 -0.26
N ASP A 23 25.09 -12.40 -0.09
CA ASP A 23 26.52 -12.18 0.23
C ASP A 23 26.92 -12.72 1.61
N ASN A 24 25.97 -12.82 2.55
CA ASN A 24 26.21 -13.33 3.89
C ASN A 24 26.16 -14.87 4.01
N VAL A 25 25.73 -15.59 2.97
CA VAL A 25 25.46 -17.05 3.03
C VAL A 25 26.43 -17.90 2.21
N ILE A 26 26.98 -17.37 1.11
CA ILE A 26 27.89 -18.07 0.17
C ILE A 26 28.96 -18.89 0.90
N GLY A 27 29.64 -18.29 1.90
CA GLY A 27 30.74 -18.94 2.64
C GLY A 27 30.36 -20.16 3.51
N LYS A 28 29.07 -20.53 3.60
CA LYS A 28 28.59 -21.68 4.38
C LYS A 28 27.92 -22.78 3.55
N LEU A 29 27.57 -22.52 2.29
CA LEU A 29 26.86 -23.48 1.42
C LEU A 29 27.74 -24.16 0.36
N SER A 30 28.96 -23.67 0.11
CA SER A 30 29.94 -24.29 -0.81
C SER A 30 30.40 -25.72 -0.45
N ALA A 31 29.91 -26.28 0.66
CA ALA A 31 30.08 -27.69 1.01
C ALA A 31 28.98 -28.62 0.42
N TYR A 32 28.00 -28.05 -0.30
CA TYR A 32 26.84 -28.74 -0.87
C TYR A 32 26.69 -28.58 -2.39
N ASP A 33 27.60 -27.83 -3.02
CA ASP A 33 27.91 -27.88 -4.46
C ASP A 33 28.14 -29.35 -4.86
N ALA A 34 27.20 -29.88 -5.63
CA ALA A 34 27.05 -31.29 -5.97
C ALA A 34 27.28 -31.57 -7.46
N ASP A 35 27.20 -30.56 -8.34
CA ASP A 35 27.60 -30.65 -9.74
C ASP A 35 28.97 -30.03 -10.08
N GLY A 36 29.49 -29.17 -9.20
CA GLY A 36 30.89 -28.70 -9.16
C GLY A 36 31.14 -27.32 -9.75
N ASP A 37 30.12 -26.46 -9.90
CA ASP A 37 30.23 -25.15 -10.57
C ASP A 37 30.63 -23.97 -9.66
N GLY A 38 30.45 -24.12 -8.34
CA GLY A 38 30.94 -23.20 -7.32
C GLY A 38 29.88 -22.40 -6.55
N ASP A 39 28.59 -22.56 -6.83
CA ASP A 39 27.51 -22.05 -5.97
C ASP A 39 26.58 -23.17 -5.41
N PHE A 40 25.30 -22.89 -5.15
CA PHE A 40 24.35 -23.92 -4.71
C PHE A 40 22.97 -23.65 -5.31
N ASP A 41 22.60 -24.47 -6.29
CA ASP A 41 21.56 -24.11 -7.26
C ASP A 41 20.46 -25.21 -7.42
N VAL A 42 19.65 -25.10 -8.49
CA VAL A 42 18.58 -26.04 -8.82
C VAL A 42 19.08 -27.36 -9.42
N GLU A 43 20.23 -27.37 -10.10
CA GLU A 43 20.88 -28.58 -10.61
C GLU A 43 21.49 -29.41 -9.48
N ASP A 44 22.15 -28.78 -8.50
CA ASP A 44 22.59 -29.46 -7.26
C ASP A 44 21.45 -30.16 -6.55
N ALA A 45 20.33 -29.45 -6.39
CA ALA A 45 19.14 -29.99 -5.75
C ALA A 45 18.59 -31.21 -6.51
N LYS A 46 18.70 -31.27 -7.85
CA LYS A 46 18.29 -32.45 -8.65
C LYS A 46 19.24 -33.63 -8.47
N VAL A 47 20.55 -33.38 -8.38
CA VAL A 47 21.58 -34.40 -8.07
C VAL A 47 21.32 -35.00 -6.69
N LEU A 48 21.16 -34.15 -5.66
CA LEU A 48 20.92 -34.56 -4.27
C LEU A 48 19.56 -35.24 -4.05
N LEU A 49 18.54 -34.93 -4.87
CA LEU A 49 17.22 -35.56 -4.83
C LEU A 49 17.09 -36.81 -5.71
N GLY A 50 18.16 -37.22 -6.41
CA GLY A 50 18.21 -38.48 -7.16
C GLY A 50 17.23 -38.57 -8.33
N LYS A 51 16.87 -37.44 -8.96
CA LYS A 51 15.94 -37.38 -10.10
C LYS A 51 16.64 -37.08 -11.44
N GLY A 52 17.78 -37.75 -11.68
CA GLY A 52 18.38 -37.90 -13.00
C GLY A 52 18.06 -39.28 -13.59
N GLY A 53 17.49 -39.34 -14.79
CA GLY A 53 16.99 -40.59 -15.38
C GLY A 53 18.08 -41.55 -15.87
N ILE A 54 17.82 -42.86 -15.77
CA ILE A 54 18.68 -43.91 -16.35
C ILE A 54 17.95 -44.63 -17.50
N PHE A 55 18.67 -44.76 -18.60
CA PHE A 55 18.28 -45.35 -19.89
C PHE A 55 18.51 -46.87 -19.88
N LEU A 56 17.61 -47.70 -20.44
CA LEU A 56 17.88 -48.96 -21.20
C LEU A 56 16.55 -49.65 -21.64
N PRO A 57 16.56 -50.49 -22.70
CA PRO A 57 15.37 -50.76 -23.53
C PRO A 57 14.62 -52.06 -23.21
N PHE A 58 13.34 -52.10 -23.60
CA PHE A 58 12.52 -53.31 -23.60
C PHE A 58 12.58 -54.05 -24.96
N PHE A 59 12.92 -55.34 -24.90
CA PHE A 59 12.64 -56.32 -25.95
C PHE A 59 11.65 -57.37 -25.41
N TYR A 60 10.64 -57.69 -26.23
CA TYR A 60 9.80 -58.90 -26.28
C TYR A 60 9.67 -59.88 -25.07
N SER A 61 8.41 -60.19 -24.73
CA SER A 61 7.81 -61.56 -24.74
C SER A 61 7.07 -62.02 -23.46
N THR A 62 5.74 -62.02 -23.57
CA THR A 62 4.71 -63.01 -23.13
C THR A 62 4.85 -63.90 -21.87
N TYR A 63 3.66 -64.16 -21.29
CA TYR A 63 3.20 -65.29 -20.45
C TYR A 63 3.17 -65.17 -18.92
N THR A 64 1.96 -65.49 -18.42
CA THR A 64 1.41 -65.72 -17.08
C THR A 64 1.72 -67.15 -16.56
N PRO A 65 1.26 -67.61 -15.36
CA PRO A 65 1.02 -66.96 -14.04
C PRO A 65 1.41 -67.87 -12.82
N LEU A 66 0.92 -67.51 -11.61
CA LEU A 66 0.44 -68.39 -10.50
C LEU A 66 1.44 -68.95 -9.45
N SER A 67 1.19 -68.65 -8.15
CA SER A 67 0.92 -69.62 -7.03
C SER A 67 1.49 -69.25 -5.62
N PHE A 68 0.61 -68.74 -4.75
CA PHE A 68 0.28 -69.24 -3.39
C PHE A 68 1.27 -70.12 -2.55
N LEU A 69 1.53 -69.70 -1.27
CA LEU A 69 1.33 -70.44 0.03
C LEU A 69 2.43 -70.32 1.13
N HIS A 70 1.96 -70.15 2.38
CA HIS A 70 2.52 -70.57 3.70
C HIS A 70 3.69 -69.78 4.36
N TYR A 71 3.47 -69.10 5.51
CA TYR A 71 3.36 -69.53 6.94
C TYR A 71 4.72 -69.56 7.68
N HIS A 72 5.05 -68.55 8.53
CA HIS A 72 4.95 -68.55 10.03
C HIS A 72 6.24 -69.11 10.75
N PRO A 73 6.49 -68.92 12.08
CA PRO A 73 6.60 -67.67 12.88
C PRO A 73 7.64 -67.75 14.06
N LEU A 74 7.35 -67.05 15.19
CA LEU A 74 7.83 -67.19 16.60
C LEU A 74 8.81 -66.10 17.10
N TYR A 75 8.79 -65.56 18.34
CA TYR A 75 7.94 -65.61 19.57
C TYR A 75 7.96 -64.16 20.17
N SER A 76 6.85 -63.44 20.47
CA SER A 76 5.97 -63.43 21.69
C SER A 76 6.49 -62.75 22.97
N PHE A 77 5.64 -61.89 23.58
CA PHE A 77 5.23 -61.74 25.01
C PHE A 77 4.61 -60.32 25.20
N LEU A 78 3.27 -60.12 25.14
CA LEU A 78 2.22 -60.28 26.19
C LEU A 78 2.02 -59.09 27.17
N PHE A 79 1.04 -58.19 26.83
CA PHE A 79 -0.15 -57.70 27.59
C PHE A 79 -0.04 -57.18 29.07
N PRO A 80 -0.98 -56.35 29.63
CA PRO A 80 -2.36 -56.09 29.17
C PRO A 80 -2.89 -54.61 29.17
N LEU A 81 -4.14 -54.45 28.71
CA LEU A 81 -5.02 -53.26 28.86
C LEU A 81 -5.73 -53.29 30.26
N HIS A 82 -6.59 -52.38 30.76
CA HIS A 82 -7.41 -51.23 30.29
C HIS A 82 -7.94 -50.50 31.59
N PRO A 83 -8.90 -49.52 31.61
CA PRO A 83 -9.43 -48.56 30.61
C PRO A 83 -9.58 -47.08 31.14
N LEU A 84 -10.23 -46.22 30.32
CA LEU A 84 -10.94 -44.94 30.61
C LEU A 84 -10.30 -43.55 30.31
N SER A 85 -10.87 -42.91 29.27
CA SER A 85 -11.17 -41.48 29.05
C SER A 85 -10.13 -40.36 29.30
N SER A 86 -9.67 -39.68 28.23
CA SER A 86 -10.13 -38.33 27.82
C SER A 86 -9.19 -37.61 26.81
N CYS A 87 -9.78 -36.75 25.96
CA CYS A 87 -9.20 -35.63 25.18
C CYS A 87 -8.15 -35.81 24.06
N SER A 88 -8.22 -34.83 23.15
CA SER A 88 -7.25 -34.32 22.13
C SER A 88 -7.42 -34.74 20.65
N SER A 89 -8.06 -33.82 19.91
CA SER A 89 -7.70 -33.28 18.58
C SER A 89 -6.67 -34.01 17.70
N SER A 90 -7.12 -34.57 16.57
CA SER A 90 -6.31 -34.72 15.34
C SER A 90 -7.14 -35.04 14.09
N LEU A 91 -7.58 -34.01 13.36
CA LEU A 91 -8.03 -34.00 11.95
C LEU A 91 -8.03 -32.51 11.52
N PRO A 92 -7.56 -32.13 10.31
CA PRO A 92 -7.69 -32.91 9.07
C PRO A 92 -6.38 -33.11 8.27
N LEU A 93 -5.93 -34.37 8.11
CA LEU A 93 -4.91 -34.74 7.11
C LEU A 93 -5.51 -35.44 5.87
N VAL A 94 -6.82 -35.33 5.67
CA VAL A 94 -7.57 -36.06 4.61
C VAL A 94 -8.19 -35.13 3.56
N PHE A 95 -8.22 -33.81 3.80
CA PHE A 95 -8.79 -32.85 2.84
C PHE A 95 -7.82 -32.42 1.73
N LEU A 96 -6.51 -32.37 2.02
CA LEU A 96 -5.48 -31.85 1.10
C LEU A 96 -5.10 -32.78 -0.07
N LEU A 97 -5.50 -34.06 -0.04
CA LEU A 97 -5.23 -35.02 -1.11
C LEU A 97 -6.37 -35.16 -2.14
N SER A 98 -7.44 -34.36 -2.03
CA SER A 98 -8.54 -34.37 -3.01
C SER A 98 -8.48 -33.25 -4.05
N LEU A 99 -7.63 -32.23 -3.87
CA LEU A 99 -7.56 -31.05 -4.77
C LEU A 99 -6.53 -31.17 -5.90
N SER A 100 -5.59 -32.12 -5.83
CA SER A 100 -4.58 -32.36 -6.88
C SER A 100 -5.09 -33.14 -8.10
N SER A 101 -6.41 -33.27 -8.26
CA SER A 101 -7.07 -34.09 -9.30
C SER A 101 -7.93 -33.27 -10.28
N GLY A 102 -7.82 -31.93 -10.25
CA GLY A 102 -8.74 -31.01 -10.94
C GLY A 102 -8.11 -30.03 -11.94
N LEU A 103 -6.82 -30.17 -12.29
CA LEU A 103 -6.13 -29.26 -13.23
C LEU A 103 -5.55 -30.02 -14.43
N THR A 104 -6.43 -30.45 -15.34
CA THR A 104 -6.07 -30.79 -16.72
C THR A 104 -6.66 -29.77 -17.67
N LYS A 105 -5.86 -29.36 -18.68
CA LYS A 105 -6.25 -28.56 -19.85
C LYS A 105 -7.73 -28.72 -20.25
N ASP A 106 -8.53 -27.72 -19.90
CA ASP A 106 -9.34 -26.89 -20.81
C ASP A 106 -9.99 -25.77 -19.95
N GLY A 107 -10.51 -24.72 -20.58
CA GLY A 107 -10.85 -23.46 -19.88
C GLY A 107 -11.96 -23.60 -18.81
N GLY A 108 -11.69 -23.09 -17.61
CA GLY A 108 -12.63 -23.01 -16.49
C GLY A 108 -12.26 -21.87 -15.53
N GLU A 109 -13.26 -21.31 -14.85
CA GLU A 109 -13.14 -20.10 -14.02
C GLU A 109 -12.36 -20.33 -12.71
N ILE A 110 -11.71 -19.28 -12.21
CA ILE A 110 -11.03 -19.26 -10.91
C ILE A 110 -12.09 -19.10 -9.80
N THR A 111 -12.08 -19.99 -8.81
CA THR A 111 -12.99 -19.95 -7.65
C THR A 111 -12.35 -19.25 -6.44
N ASN A 112 -13.19 -18.62 -5.60
CA ASN A 112 -12.78 -17.74 -4.50
C ASN A 112 -11.78 -18.38 -3.50
N GLU A 113 -11.93 -19.67 -3.19
CA GLU A 113 -11.14 -20.34 -2.14
C GLU A 113 -9.62 -20.29 -2.37
N ASN A 114 -9.17 -20.20 -3.63
CA ASN A 114 -7.74 -20.07 -3.94
C ASN A 114 -7.22 -18.63 -3.75
N ALA A 115 -8.07 -17.61 -3.89
CA ALA A 115 -7.71 -16.22 -3.64
C ALA A 115 -7.61 -15.93 -2.13
N ASP A 116 -8.55 -16.47 -1.35
CA ASP A 116 -8.61 -16.29 0.11
C ASP A 116 -7.32 -16.77 0.80
N SER A 117 -6.75 -17.91 0.38
CA SER A 117 -5.51 -18.45 0.96
C SER A 117 -4.24 -17.63 0.68
N LEU A 118 -4.20 -16.87 -0.42
CA LEU A 118 -3.11 -15.95 -0.73
C LEU A 118 -3.26 -14.62 0.02
N GLU A 119 -4.50 -14.12 0.17
CA GLU A 119 -4.77 -12.95 1.02
C GLU A 119 -4.42 -13.20 2.49
N GLU A 120 -4.59 -14.42 3.00
CA GLU A 120 -4.21 -14.81 4.37
C GLU A 120 -2.69 -14.70 4.58
N ILE A 121 -1.88 -15.11 3.59
CA ILE A 121 -0.40 -15.00 3.65
C ILE A 121 0.07 -13.54 3.54
N PHE A 122 -0.54 -12.73 2.67
CA PHE A 122 -0.23 -11.30 2.61
C PHE A 122 -0.69 -10.54 3.88
N GLY A 123 -1.70 -11.05 4.59
CA GLY A 123 -2.18 -10.48 5.86
C GLY A 123 -1.17 -10.58 7.00
N ILE A 124 -0.43 -11.70 7.11
CA ILE A 124 0.58 -11.91 8.17
C ILE A 124 1.74 -10.89 8.08
N LEU A 125 2.01 -10.36 6.89
CA LEU A 125 3.05 -9.33 6.68
C LEU A 125 2.57 -7.90 6.98
N ALA A 126 1.30 -7.70 7.32
CA ALA A 126 0.69 -6.40 7.58
C ALA A 126 0.39 -6.14 9.07
N GLU A 127 0.80 -7.03 9.98
CA GLU A 127 0.56 -6.90 11.43
C GLU A 127 1.45 -5.85 12.12
N GLU A 128 2.53 -5.39 11.49
CA GLU A 128 3.41 -4.33 12.03
C GLU A 128 2.92 -2.93 11.61
N GLY A 129 1.91 -2.45 12.32
CA GLY A 129 1.36 -1.11 12.18
C GLY A 129 2.44 -0.01 12.25
N SER A 130 2.39 0.93 11.31
CA SER A 130 3.28 2.09 11.30
C SER A 130 2.79 3.16 10.32
N ASP A 131 2.91 4.45 10.69
CA ASP A 131 2.41 5.60 9.91
C ASP A 131 2.94 5.66 8.47
N TRP A 132 4.09 5.05 8.18
CA TRP A 132 4.64 4.99 6.82
C TRP A 132 3.90 4.00 5.91
N PHE A 133 3.30 2.93 6.45
CA PHE A 133 2.54 1.94 5.67
C PHE A 133 1.25 2.58 5.12
N TYR A 134 0.66 3.50 5.89
CA TYR A 134 -0.42 4.37 5.43
C TYR A 134 0.06 5.39 4.38
N GLY A 135 1.23 6.03 4.59
CA GLY A 135 1.89 6.89 3.60
C GLY A 135 2.26 6.21 2.28
N PHE A 136 2.52 4.90 2.31
CA PHE A 136 2.88 4.06 1.15
C PHE A 136 1.67 3.80 0.23
N PHE A 137 0.54 3.35 0.79
CA PHE A 137 -0.68 3.17 0.01
C PHE A 137 -1.32 4.50 -0.43
N THR A 138 -1.06 5.60 0.29
CA THR A 138 -1.39 6.98 -0.15
C THR A 138 -0.90 7.24 -1.56
N PHE A 139 0.41 7.18 -1.73
CA PHE A 139 1.07 7.53 -2.98
C PHE A 139 0.70 6.58 -4.13
N LEU A 140 0.46 5.30 -3.81
CA LEU A 140 0.11 4.30 -4.81
C LEU A 140 -1.18 4.63 -5.55
N TYR A 141 -2.17 5.23 -4.88
CA TYR A 141 -3.42 5.62 -5.53
C TYR A 141 -3.26 6.87 -6.41
N ASP A 142 -2.48 7.85 -5.97
CA ASP A 142 -2.24 9.11 -6.70
C ASP A 142 -1.47 8.90 -8.00
N VAL A 143 -0.51 7.97 -8.04
CA VAL A 143 0.22 7.62 -9.29
C VAL A 143 -0.68 6.89 -10.31
N ILE A 144 -1.77 6.25 -9.86
CA ILE A 144 -2.64 5.41 -10.69
C ILE A 144 -3.87 6.17 -11.22
N THR A 145 -4.24 7.30 -10.61
CA THR A 145 -5.47 8.02 -10.97
C THR A 145 -5.26 8.96 -12.17
N PRO A 146 -5.97 8.78 -13.30
CA PRO A 146 -5.89 9.72 -14.42
C PRO A 146 -6.59 11.05 -14.09
N PRO A 147 -6.20 12.17 -14.75
CA PRO A 147 -6.81 13.47 -14.49
C PRO A 147 -8.30 13.49 -14.85
N VAL A 148 -9.09 14.16 -14.02
CA VAL A 148 -10.54 14.31 -14.19
C VAL A 148 -10.85 15.15 -15.44
N GLU A 149 -11.75 14.64 -16.29
CA GLU A 149 -12.29 15.39 -17.43
C GLU A 149 -13.09 16.61 -16.93
N LYS A 150 -12.70 17.82 -17.35
CA LYS A 150 -13.48 19.04 -17.10
C LYS A 150 -14.58 19.16 -18.14
N ASP A 151 -15.84 19.20 -17.70
CA ASP A 151 -16.97 19.59 -18.56
C ASP A 151 -16.87 21.09 -18.94
N PRO A 152 -17.33 21.48 -20.15
CA PRO A 152 -17.08 22.82 -20.69
C PRO A 152 -18.21 23.81 -20.41
N GLU A 153 -17.86 25.03 -19.98
CA GLU A 153 -18.41 26.32 -20.48
C GLU A 153 -17.92 27.51 -19.62
N ILE A 154 -17.18 28.45 -20.24
CA ILE A 154 -17.06 29.91 -20.01
C ILE A 154 -15.81 30.40 -20.79
N PRO A 155 -15.85 31.53 -21.52
CA PRO A 155 -15.00 31.72 -22.71
C PRO A 155 -13.56 32.19 -22.46
N GLU A 156 -12.76 32.01 -23.52
CA GLU A 156 -11.30 32.05 -23.62
C GLU A 156 -10.62 33.36 -23.14
N SER A 157 -9.48 33.18 -22.46
CA SER A 157 -8.36 34.12 -22.50
C SER A 157 -7.09 33.42 -23.02
N GLN A 158 -7.18 32.92 -24.25
CA GLN A 158 -6.02 32.43 -25.02
C GLN A 158 -5.07 33.60 -25.31
N THR A 159 -4.12 33.81 -24.40
CA THR A 159 -2.96 34.69 -24.58
C THR A 159 -1.85 34.43 -23.57
N ALA A 160 -2.13 33.85 -22.40
CA ALA A 160 -1.12 33.56 -21.38
C ALA A 160 -0.39 32.21 -21.57
N GLU A 161 -1.09 31.17 -22.04
CA GLU A 161 -0.51 29.82 -22.18
C GLU A 161 0.54 29.70 -23.30
N GLU A 162 0.53 30.59 -24.30
CA GLU A 162 1.55 30.61 -25.36
C GLU A 162 2.85 31.33 -24.93
N GLU A 163 2.81 32.18 -23.89
CA GLU A 163 4.02 32.88 -23.39
C GLU A 163 4.86 32.01 -22.44
N GLU A 164 4.26 31.07 -21.69
CA GLU A 164 5.01 30.13 -20.82
C GLU A 164 5.81 29.07 -21.63
N GLU A 165 5.35 28.66 -22.83
CA GLU A 165 6.17 27.81 -23.71
C GLU A 165 7.40 28.53 -24.28
N GLU A 166 7.41 29.87 -24.37
CA GLU A 166 8.57 30.62 -24.89
C GLU A 166 9.70 30.84 -23.85
N GLU A 167 9.43 30.92 -22.54
CA GLU A 167 10.51 31.03 -21.53
C GLU A 167 11.25 29.70 -21.27
N GLU A 168 10.60 28.54 -21.43
CA GLU A 168 11.28 27.22 -21.42
C GLU A 168 12.21 27.01 -22.65
N ALA A 169 12.12 27.85 -23.68
CA ALA A 169 12.74 27.66 -25.00
C ALA A 169 14.28 27.86 -25.06
N LYS A 170 15.00 27.62 -23.96
CA LYS A 170 16.48 27.49 -23.93
C LYS A 170 16.99 26.11 -23.47
N LYS A 171 16.11 25.16 -23.13
CA LYS A 171 16.52 23.76 -22.92
C LYS A 171 16.85 23.09 -24.27
N LYS A 172 18.08 22.58 -24.42
CA LYS A 172 18.53 21.89 -25.65
C LYS A 172 17.68 20.63 -25.87
N LYS A 173 17.05 20.50 -27.04
CA LYS A 173 16.25 19.31 -27.40
C LYS A 173 17.04 18.01 -27.13
N PRO A 174 16.45 17.01 -26.44
CA PRO A 174 17.17 15.83 -25.99
C PRO A 174 17.70 15.02 -27.18
N LYS A 175 18.97 14.62 -27.11
CA LYS A 175 19.69 13.89 -28.16
C LYS A 175 19.41 12.40 -28.07
N LEU A 176 18.17 12.01 -28.36
CA LEU A 176 17.69 10.61 -28.32
C LEU A 176 18.21 9.72 -29.47
N LEU A 177 19.12 10.22 -30.32
CA LEU A 177 19.65 9.50 -31.49
C LEU A 177 21.17 9.46 -31.46
N ASN A 178 21.74 8.26 -31.44
CA ASN A 178 23.15 8.00 -31.62
C ASN A 178 23.58 8.18 -33.11
N LYS A 179 24.83 7.85 -33.45
CA LYS A 179 25.37 8.05 -34.81
C LYS A 179 24.69 7.16 -35.85
N PHE A 180 24.33 5.93 -35.49
CA PHE A 180 23.65 4.97 -36.36
C PHE A 180 22.16 5.30 -36.50
N GLU A 181 21.48 5.59 -35.41
CA GLU A 181 20.02 5.89 -35.41
C GLU A 181 19.67 7.13 -36.25
N LYS A 182 20.63 8.02 -36.50
CA LYS A 182 20.49 9.13 -37.45
C LYS A 182 20.36 8.68 -38.92
N THR A 183 20.91 7.54 -39.31
CA THR A 183 20.79 7.03 -40.68
C THR A 183 19.42 6.40 -40.93
N ILE A 184 18.84 5.77 -39.91
CA ILE A 184 17.49 5.17 -39.94
C ILE A 184 16.40 6.10 -39.38
N LYS A 185 16.69 7.39 -39.24
CA LYS A 185 15.80 8.37 -38.59
C LYS A 185 14.41 8.43 -39.22
N MET A 186 14.30 8.32 -40.54
CA MET A 186 13.01 8.37 -41.25
C MET A 186 12.10 7.19 -40.88
N GLU A 187 12.67 6.01 -40.66
CA GLU A 187 11.94 4.80 -40.25
C GLU A 187 11.45 4.93 -38.80
N ILE A 188 12.32 5.41 -37.90
CA ILE A 188 11.98 5.70 -36.50
C ILE A 188 10.87 6.77 -36.41
N ASP A 189 11.00 7.87 -37.15
CA ASP A 189 10.01 8.96 -37.15
C ASP A 189 8.66 8.50 -37.74
N ALA A 190 8.65 7.55 -38.68
CA ALA A 190 7.42 6.96 -39.23
C ALA A 190 6.69 6.09 -38.20
N ALA A 191 7.41 5.25 -37.45
CA ALA A 191 6.83 4.46 -36.35
C ALA A 191 6.35 5.37 -35.19
N GLU A 192 7.13 6.40 -34.85
CA GLU A 192 6.74 7.41 -33.85
C GLU A 192 5.48 8.18 -34.25
N LYS A 193 5.30 8.46 -35.56
CA LYS A 193 4.10 9.11 -36.10
C LYS A 193 2.84 8.23 -35.99
N LEU A 194 2.97 6.90 -35.97
CA LEU A 194 1.84 6.01 -35.67
C LEU A 194 1.46 6.11 -34.18
N ARG A 195 2.45 6.06 -33.28
CA ARG A 195 2.25 6.20 -31.83
C ARG A 195 1.57 7.52 -31.48
N LYS A 196 2.07 8.64 -32.01
CA LYS A 196 1.50 9.99 -31.84
C LYS A 196 0.10 10.18 -32.46
N LYS A 197 -0.35 9.25 -33.32
CA LYS A 197 -1.72 9.21 -33.86
C LYS A 197 -2.66 8.28 -33.07
N GLY A 198 -2.24 7.76 -31.91
CA GLY A 198 -3.01 6.81 -31.10
C GLY A 198 -3.11 5.40 -31.70
N LYS A 199 -2.42 5.11 -32.81
CA LYS A 199 -2.41 3.80 -33.48
C LYS A 199 -1.42 2.85 -32.81
N MET A 200 -1.63 2.57 -31.52
CA MET A 200 -0.66 1.86 -30.67
C MET A 200 -0.31 0.47 -31.21
N GLU A 201 -1.27 -0.30 -31.69
CA GLU A 201 -1.05 -1.65 -32.24
C GLU A 201 -0.25 -1.63 -33.55
N GLU A 202 -0.41 -0.60 -34.38
CA GLU A 202 0.44 -0.39 -35.57
C GLU A 202 1.83 0.08 -35.18
N ALA A 203 1.95 0.95 -34.15
CA ALA A 203 3.22 1.44 -33.64
C ALA A 203 4.07 0.34 -33.00
N VAL A 204 3.48 -0.54 -32.18
CA VAL A 204 4.15 -1.70 -31.59
C VAL A 204 4.71 -2.60 -32.70
N ARG A 205 3.89 -3.00 -33.69
CA ARG A 205 4.35 -3.83 -34.82
C ARG A 205 5.45 -3.15 -35.65
N ALA A 206 5.36 -1.83 -35.86
CA ALA A 206 6.38 -1.07 -36.56
C ALA A 206 7.71 -1.06 -35.79
N PHE A 207 7.69 -0.77 -34.48
CA PHE A 207 8.90 -0.80 -33.66
C PHE A 207 9.44 -2.21 -33.43
N GLU A 208 8.61 -3.25 -33.33
CA GLU A 208 9.05 -4.65 -33.31
C GLU A 208 9.79 -5.02 -34.61
N THR A 209 9.27 -4.60 -35.76
CA THR A 209 9.97 -4.76 -37.06
C THR A 209 11.33 -4.07 -37.06
N LEU A 210 11.41 -2.83 -36.56
CA LEU A 210 12.67 -2.08 -36.47
C LEU A 210 13.65 -2.68 -35.44
N VAL A 211 13.16 -3.29 -34.37
CA VAL A 211 14.00 -4.00 -33.39
C VAL A 211 14.53 -5.31 -33.95
N LEU A 212 13.77 -6.01 -34.81
CA LEU A 212 14.26 -7.20 -35.52
C LEU A 212 15.32 -6.85 -36.57
N GLN A 213 15.14 -5.75 -37.31
CA GLN A 213 16.12 -5.27 -38.29
C GLN A 213 17.36 -4.65 -37.64
N TYR A 214 17.18 -3.96 -36.51
CA TYR A 214 18.25 -3.25 -35.80
C TYR A 214 18.26 -3.62 -34.30
N PRO A 215 18.67 -4.84 -33.91
CA PRO A 215 18.58 -5.31 -32.52
C PRO A 215 19.36 -4.45 -31.51
N GLN A 216 20.44 -3.82 -32.00
CA GLN A 216 21.36 -2.94 -31.28
C GLN A 216 21.00 -1.44 -31.40
N SER A 217 19.72 -1.12 -31.62
CA SER A 217 19.20 0.25 -31.66
C SER A 217 18.45 0.59 -30.37
N PRO A 218 19.13 1.22 -29.38
CA PRO A 218 18.49 1.78 -28.19
C PRO A 218 17.21 2.57 -28.48
N ARG A 219 17.20 3.43 -29.50
CA ARG A 219 16.03 4.25 -29.83
C ARG A 219 14.85 3.44 -30.38
N CYS A 220 15.12 2.40 -31.18
CA CYS A 220 14.05 1.50 -31.64
C CYS A 220 13.46 0.72 -30.47
N ARG A 221 14.31 0.24 -29.54
CA ARG A 221 13.89 -0.46 -28.32
C ARG A 221 13.06 0.45 -27.40
N TYR A 222 13.50 1.69 -27.18
CA TYR A 222 12.75 2.70 -26.43
C TYR A 222 11.42 3.07 -27.11
N GLY A 223 11.40 3.15 -28.45
CA GLY A 223 10.17 3.37 -29.22
C GLY A 223 9.16 2.23 -29.08
N LYS A 224 9.64 0.98 -29.07
CA LYS A 224 8.83 -0.20 -28.75
C LYS A 224 8.25 -0.09 -27.34
N ALA A 225 9.07 0.21 -26.32
CA ALA A 225 8.61 0.35 -24.94
C ALA A 225 7.51 1.44 -24.80
N LEU A 226 7.71 2.63 -25.39
CA LEU A 226 6.70 3.70 -25.41
C LEU A 226 5.38 3.31 -26.11
N ALA A 227 5.43 2.40 -27.09
CA ALA A 227 4.25 1.91 -27.80
C ALA A 227 3.54 0.79 -27.02
N GLU A 228 4.30 -0.05 -26.30
CA GLU A 228 3.77 -1.05 -25.37
C GLU A 228 3.11 -0.40 -24.15
N ASP A 229 3.72 0.66 -23.61
CA ASP A 229 3.21 1.49 -22.50
C ASP A 229 1.86 2.12 -22.86
N GLY A 230 1.80 2.84 -23.99
CA GLY A 230 0.54 3.41 -24.50
C GLY A 230 -0.51 2.37 -24.92
N LEU A 231 -0.10 1.14 -25.25
CA LEU A 231 -1.03 0.02 -25.46
C LEU A 231 -1.54 -0.55 -24.13
N ALA A 232 -0.70 -0.60 -23.09
CA ALA A 232 -1.09 -1.02 -21.75
C ALA A 232 -2.14 -0.09 -21.15
N GLU A 233 -1.96 1.23 -21.28
CA GLU A 233 -2.95 2.25 -20.89
C GLU A 233 -4.28 2.04 -21.66
N LYS A 234 -4.22 1.89 -22.98
CA LYS A 234 -5.41 1.65 -23.83
C LYS A 234 -6.17 0.35 -23.48
N MET A 235 -5.46 -0.68 -23.02
CA MET A 235 -6.02 -1.99 -22.67
C MET A 235 -6.33 -2.14 -21.17
N LEU A 236 -5.95 -1.17 -20.33
CA LEU A 236 -5.92 -1.27 -18.86
C LEU A 236 -5.21 -2.57 -18.38
N SER A 237 -4.10 -2.92 -19.03
CA SER A 237 -3.43 -4.22 -18.87
C SER A 237 -2.10 -4.11 -18.12
N ASN A 238 -2.10 -4.58 -16.87
CA ASN A 238 -0.88 -4.66 -16.05
C ASN A 238 0.19 -5.54 -16.70
N ASP A 239 -0.17 -6.65 -17.35
CA ASP A 239 0.79 -7.55 -18.02
C ASP A 239 1.50 -6.86 -19.20
N MET A 240 0.76 -6.09 -20.00
CA MET A 240 1.36 -5.28 -21.06
C MET A 240 2.29 -4.20 -20.47
N LEU A 241 1.94 -3.63 -19.31
CA LEU A 241 2.79 -2.65 -18.65
C LEU A 241 4.07 -3.29 -18.07
N GLN A 242 4.01 -4.52 -17.57
CA GLN A 242 5.21 -5.28 -17.19
C GLN A 242 6.11 -5.55 -18.40
N LYS A 243 5.53 -5.87 -19.57
CA LYS A 243 6.29 -6.02 -20.82
C LYS A 243 7.00 -4.71 -21.19
N ALA A 244 6.32 -3.57 -21.11
CA ALA A 244 6.91 -2.25 -21.36
C ALA A 244 8.07 -1.92 -20.40
N ILE A 245 7.91 -2.20 -19.09
CA ILE A 245 8.98 -2.06 -18.07
C ILE A 245 10.21 -2.90 -18.41
N GLY A 246 10.01 -4.13 -18.91
CA GLY A 246 11.07 -4.99 -19.43
C GLY A 246 11.78 -4.36 -20.64
N THR A 247 11.01 -3.93 -21.65
CA THR A 247 11.57 -3.29 -22.85
C THR A 247 12.30 -1.96 -22.54
N TYR A 248 11.86 -1.19 -21.54
CA TYR A 248 12.61 -0.02 -21.04
C TYR A 248 13.96 -0.45 -20.44
N LYS A 249 14.01 -1.49 -19.59
CA LYS A 249 15.29 -2.01 -19.07
C LYS A 249 16.25 -2.35 -20.23
N GLU A 250 15.80 -3.14 -21.20
CA GLU A 250 16.58 -3.51 -22.39
C GLU A 250 17.12 -2.27 -23.13
N ALA A 251 16.26 -1.27 -23.38
CA ALA A 251 16.64 -0.06 -24.10
C ALA A 251 17.76 0.73 -23.40
N SER A 252 17.79 0.72 -22.05
CA SER A 252 18.83 1.40 -21.25
C SER A 252 20.15 0.64 -21.17
N GLU A 253 20.16 -0.66 -21.48
CA GLU A 253 21.33 -1.55 -21.34
C GLU A 253 22.01 -1.84 -22.69
N LEU A 254 21.40 -1.42 -23.80
CA LEU A 254 21.97 -1.52 -25.14
C LEU A 254 23.19 -0.59 -25.35
N PRO A 255 24.22 -1.03 -26.08
CA PRO A 255 25.43 -0.24 -26.33
C PRO A 255 25.12 0.99 -27.19
N ASN A 256 25.90 2.06 -26.97
CA ASN A 256 25.74 3.35 -27.64
C ASN A 256 24.39 4.06 -27.42
N ALA A 257 23.65 3.69 -26.36
CA ALA A 257 22.55 4.52 -25.85
C ALA A 257 23.09 5.89 -25.44
N THR A 258 22.42 6.97 -25.84
CA THR A 258 22.82 8.32 -25.45
C THR A 258 22.41 8.61 -24.01
N PRO A 259 23.11 9.49 -23.27
CA PRO A 259 22.74 9.81 -21.89
C PRO A 259 21.29 10.30 -21.77
N ASP A 260 20.84 11.16 -22.69
CA ASP A 260 19.46 11.66 -22.72
C ASP A 260 18.43 10.53 -22.92
N LEU A 261 18.77 9.51 -23.72
CA LEU A 261 17.92 8.33 -23.91
C LEU A 261 17.92 7.43 -22.67
N ILE A 262 19.07 7.18 -22.05
CA ILE A 262 19.17 6.39 -20.81
C ILE A 262 18.32 7.05 -19.72
N LYS A 263 18.42 8.37 -19.57
CA LYS A 263 17.62 9.15 -18.61
C LYS A 263 16.12 9.00 -18.87
N ALA A 264 15.66 9.29 -20.09
CA ALA A 264 14.25 9.18 -20.46
C ALA A 264 13.68 7.76 -20.28
N THR A 265 14.50 6.76 -20.62
CA THR A 265 14.15 5.33 -20.53
C THR A 265 14.00 4.87 -19.07
N LEU A 266 15.01 5.12 -18.24
CA LEU A 266 14.99 4.69 -16.83
C LEU A 266 13.96 5.51 -16.01
N LYS A 267 13.74 6.79 -16.33
CA LYS A 267 12.71 7.59 -15.64
C LYS A 267 11.31 7.02 -15.91
N LYS A 268 10.96 6.77 -17.17
CA LYS A 268 9.69 6.09 -17.51
C LYS A 268 9.57 4.71 -16.87
N ARG A 269 10.66 3.94 -16.83
CA ARG A 269 10.69 2.64 -16.13
C ARG A 269 10.34 2.78 -14.64
N ALA A 270 10.96 3.73 -13.93
CA ALA A 270 10.68 3.97 -12.51
C ALA A 270 9.24 4.42 -12.27
N GLU A 271 8.73 5.37 -13.05
CA GLU A 271 7.34 5.85 -13.00
C GLU A 271 6.32 4.70 -13.17
N ARG A 272 6.56 3.78 -14.11
CA ARG A 272 5.66 2.62 -14.35
C ARG A 272 5.85 1.50 -13.32
N GLN A 273 7.04 1.35 -12.73
CA GLN A 273 7.24 0.46 -11.59
C GLN A 273 6.51 0.97 -10.34
N GLN A 274 6.52 2.29 -10.09
CA GLN A 274 5.75 2.93 -9.03
C GLN A 274 4.24 2.70 -9.23
N PHE A 275 3.72 2.96 -10.43
CA PHE A 275 2.32 2.68 -10.80
C PHE A 275 1.88 1.23 -10.49
N LEU A 276 2.78 0.25 -10.63
CA LEU A 276 2.48 -1.17 -10.38
C LEU A 276 2.82 -1.65 -8.95
N GLY A 277 3.03 -0.75 -7.99
CA GLY A 277 3.38 -1.13 -6.60
C GLY A 277 4.79 -1.65 -6.40
N ARG A 278 5.64 -1.66 -7.44
CA ARG A 278 6.97 -2.28 -7.43
C ARG A 278 8.05 -1.34 -6.88
N MET A 279 7.84 -0.80 -5.68
CA MET A 279 8.65 0.30 -5.14
C MET A 279 10.13 -0.04 -4.95
N ARG A 280 10.49 -1.24 -4.47
CA ARG A 280 11.90 -1.67 -4.42
C ARG A 280 12.57 -1.66 -5.80
N GLY A 281 11.84 -2.07 -6.83
CA GLY A 281 12.32 -2.08 -8.22
C GLY A 281 12.41 -0.68 -8.84
N ALA A 282 11.54 0.25 -8.42
CA ALA A 282 11.62 1.66 -8.79
C ALA A 282 12.82 2.35 -8.10
N LEU A 283 13.02 2.10 -6.80
CA LEU A 283 14.15 2.60 -6.02
C LEU A 283 15.49 2.24 -6.67
N ALA A 284 15.74 0.95 -6.93
CA ALA A 284 16.96 0.49 -7.61
C ALA A 284 17.15 1.11 -9.02
N THR A 285 16.06 1.49 -9.69
CA THR A 285 16.09 2.17 -10.99
C THR A 285 16.44 3.66 -10.85
N LEU A 286 15.97 4.30 -9.78
CA LEU A 286 16.28 5.70 -9.42
C LEU A 286 17.70 5.85 -8.86
N GLU A 287 18.18 4.91 -8.06
CA GLU A 287 19.57 4.85 -7.61
C GLU A 287 20.53 4.76 -8.81
N LYS A 288 20.25 3.87 -9.78
CA LYS A 288 21.00 3.77 -11.04
C LYS A 288 20.94 5.06 -11.85
N LEU A 289 19.81 5.78 -11.85
CA LEU A 289 19.68 7.09 -12.49
C LEU A 289 20.57 8.16 -11.83
N VAL A 290 20.50 8.29 -10.50
CA VAL A 290 21.31 9.27 -9.76
C VAL A 290 22.80 8.94 -9.84
N GLN A 291 23.19 7.66 -9.87
CA GLN A 291 24.57 7.24 -10.10
C GLN A 291 25.11 7.67 -11.48
N ILE A 292 24.28 7.64 -12.53
CA ILE A 292 24.65 8.06 -13.89
C ILE A 292 24.57 9.60 -14.04
N PHE A 293 23.70 10.27 -13.28
CA PHE A 293 23.42 11.71 -13.35
C PHE A 293 23.50 12.39 -11.97
N PRO A 294 24.66 12.41 -11.29
CA PRO A 294 24.77 12.84 -9.89
C PRO A 294 24.49 14.34 -9.66
N GLU A 295 24.58 15.16 -10.71
CA GLU A 295 24.28 16.59 -10.68
C GLU A 295 22.80 16.92 -10.94
N ASP A 296 21.96 15.93 -11.23
CA ASP A 296 20.55 16.14 -11.53
C ASP A 296 19.71 16.15 -10.24
N VAL A 297 19.40 17.36 -9.76
CA VAL A 297 18.61 17.58 -8.54
C VAL A 297 17.21 16.96 -8.65
N ALA A 298 16.57 17.01 -9.82
CA ALA A 298 15.23 16.43 -9.99
C ALA A 298 15.24 14.90 -9.83
N LEU A 299 16.30 14.22 -10.29
CA LEU A 299 16.45 12.77 -10.06
C LEU A 299 16.76 12.42 -8.60
N LYS A 300 17.45 13.29 -7.86
CA LYS A 300 17.62 13.15 -6.40
C LYS A 300 16.29 13.36 -5.67
N ASN A 301 15.49 14.33 -6.08
CA ASN A 301 14.14 14.54 -5.56
C ASN A 301 13.23 13.32 -5.84
N ASP A 302 13.22 12.80 -7.07
CA ASP A 302 12.50 11.55 -7.42
C ASP A 302 12.96 10.35 -6.54
N LEU A 303 14.27 10.23 -6.28
CA LEU A 303 14.84 9.21 -5.38
C LEU A 303 14.42 9.41 -3.91
N GLY A 304 14.43 10.65 -3.42
CA GLY A 304 13.97 11.01 -2.09
C GLY A 304 12.49 10.66 -1.87
N VAL A 305 11.64 10.88 -2.88
CA VAL A 305 10.25 10.39 -2.89
C VAL A 305 10.24 8.87 -2.78
N ALA A 306 10.99 8.15 -3.63
CA ALA A 306 11.00 6.68 -3.64
C ALA A 306 11.38 6.04 -2.28
N HIS A 307 12.29 6.66 -1.52
CA HIS A 307 12.59 6.26 -0.15
C HIS A 307 11.38 6.46 0.80
N LEU A 308 10.66 7.57 0.72
CA LEU A 308 9.45 7.80 1.51
C LEU A 308 8.38 6.73 1.25
N LEU A 309 8.26 6.25 0.02
CA LEU A 309 7.28 5.22 -0.34
C LEU A 309 7.56 3.93 0.42
N ILE A 310 8.81 3.46 0.42
CA ILE A 310 9.19 2.24 1.12
C ILE A 310 9.33 2.44 2.65
N GLY A 311 8.91 3.59 3.19
CA GLY A 311 9.00 3.93 4.61
C GLY A 311 10.39 4.31 5.11
N ASP A 312 11.38 4.43 4.22
CA ASP A 312 12.74 4.80 4.56
C ASP A 312 12.88 6.31 4.71
N ASN A 313 12.22 6.86 5.74
CA ASN A 313 12.32 8.26 6.11
C ASN A 313 13.77 8.71 6.36
N LYS A 314 14.66 7.79 6.79
CA LYS A 314 16.08 8.07 7.04
C LYS A 314 16.86 8.24 5.73
N GLY A 315 16.67 7.34 4.77
CA GLY A 315 17.23 7.46 3.43
C GLY A 315 16.73 8.70 2.72
N ALA A 316 15.41 8.92 2.71
CA ALA A 316 14.78 10.12 2.13
C ALA A 316 15.38 11.41 2.71
N LYS A 317 15.52 11.48 4.05
CA LYS A 317 16.08 12.63 4.75
C LYS A 317 17.49 12.96 4.29
N ARG A 318 18.38 11.97 4.24
CA ARG A 318 19.76 12.14 3.75
C ARG A 318 19.78 12.68 2.32
N ILE A 319 18.93 12.17 1.43
CA ILE A 319 18.86 12.64 0.04
C ILE A 319 18.43 14.10 -0.02
N TYR A 320 17.42 14.52 0.75
CA TYR A 320 17.01 15.92 0.79
C TYR A 320 18.01 16.85 1.51
N GLU A 321 18.76 16.36 2.50
CA GLU A 321 19.89 17.07 3.09
C GLU A 321 21.02 17.30 2.06
N GLU A 322 21.33 16.30 1.22
CA GLU A 322 22.28 16.43 0.11
C GLU A 322 21.79 17.42 -0.97
N VAL A 323 20.49 17.41 -1.31
CA VAL A 323 19.89 18.37 -2.25
C VAL A 323 19.93 19.79 -1.68
N LEU A 324 19.47 20.00 -0.45
CA LEU A 324 19.44 21.34 0.16
C LEU A 324 20.85 21.90 0.45
N ALA A 325 21.87 21.05 0.53
CA ALA A 325 23.27 21.48 0.61
C ALA A 325 23.81 22.06 -0.72
N THR A 326 23.33 21.58 -1.88
CA THR A 326 23.76 22.07 -3.21
C THR A 326 22.79 23.07 -3.83
N ALA A 327 21.50 22.96 -3.56
CA ALA A 327 20.42 23.81 -4.02
C ALA A 327 19.51 24.26 -2.83
N PRO A 328 19.97 25.20 -1.98
CA PRO A 328 19.23 25.62 -0.78
C PRO A 328 17.86 26.28 -1.05
N SER A 329 17.57 26.63 -2.30
CA SER A 329 16.31 27.23 -2.75
C SER A 329 15.31 26.22 -3.31
N ASP A 330 15.66 24.94 -3.46
CA ASP A 330 14.79 23.91 -4.05
C ASP A 330 13.55 23.66 -3.18
N GLY A 331 12.40 24.20 -3.58
CA GLY A 331 11.17 24.16 -2.81
C GLY A 331 10.62 22.76 -2.63
N PHE A 332 10.81 21.89 -3.63
CA PHE A 332 10.41 20.48 -3.58
C PHE A 332 11.15 19.74 -2.46
N ALA A 333 12.47 19.89 -2.39
CA ALA A 333 13.27 19.32 -1.31
C ALA A 333 12.91 19.94 0.05
N LYS A 334 12.61 21.24 0.11
CA LYS A 334 12.15 21.90 1.34
C LYS A 334 10.83 21.30 1.87
N VAL A 335 9.78 21.17 1.05
CA VAL A 335 8.50 20.62 1.54
C VAL A 335 8.63 19.18 2.02
N HIS A 336 9.39 18.33 1.32
CA HIS A 336 9.61 16.95 1.71
C HIS A 336 10.50 16.82 2.95
N TYR A 337 11.57 17.62 3.07
CA TYR A 337 12.41 17.65 4.27
C TYR A 337 11.61 18.13 5.49
N GLY A 338 10.80 19.17 5.33
CA GLY A 338 9.87 19.65 6.37
C GLY A 338 8.84 18.59 6.78
N PHE A 339 8.27 17.87 5.82
CA PHE A 339 7.39 16.71 6.08
C PHE A 339 8.08 15.64 6.94
N ILE A 340 9.33 15.27 6.60
CA ILE A 340 10.11 14.29 7.37
C ILE A 340 10.43 14.80 8.78
N LEU A 341 10.87 16.05 8.93
CA LEU A 341 11.10 16.63 10.25
C LEU A 341 9.84 16.58 11.12
N LYS A 342 8.67 16.82 10.52
CA LYS A 342 7.39 16.73 11.23
C LYS A 342 7.05 15.28 11.63
N SER A 343 7.35 14.28 10.80
CA SER A 343 7.14 12.86 11.16
C SER A 343 8.10 12.39 12.26
N GLU A 344 9.32 12.95 12.31
CA GLU A 344 10.25 12.82 13.45
C GLU A 344 9.82 13.62 14.72
N ASN A 345 8.60 14.19 14.72
CA ASN A 345 8.05 15.04 15.79
C ASN A 345 8.83 16.34 16.06
N LYS A 346 9.68 16.79 15.11
CA LYS A 346 10.41 18.06 15.19
C LYS A 346 9.56 19.23 14.67
N ILE A 347 8.43 19.45 15.35
CA ILE A 347 7.36 20.35 14.89
C ILE A 347 7.85 21.79 14.63
N ALA A 348 8.68 22.35 15.50
CA ALA A 348 9.20 23.71 15.31
C ALA A 348 10.24 23.81 14.16
N GLU A 349 11.00 22.74 13.92
CA GLU A 349 12.02 22.70 12.85
C GLU A 349 11.36 22.53 11.46
N SER A 350 10.22 21.85 11.35
CA SER A 350 9.54 21.59 10.06
C SER A 350 8.83 22.80 9.46
N ILE A 351 8.27 23.68 10.30
CA ILE A 351 7.48 24.85 9.89
C ILE A 351 8.20 25.74 8.85
N PRO A 352 9.46 26.19 9.02
CA PRO A 352 10.12 27.02 8.02
C PRO A 352 10.31 26.29 6.69
N PHE A 353 10.68 25.01 6.67
CA PHE A 353 10.88 24.26 5.43
C PHE A 353 9.57 24.02 4.68
N LEU A 354 8.49 23.63 5.38
CA LEU A 354 7.15 23.48 4.78
C LEU A 354 6.64 24.81 4.22
N ARG A 355 6.83 25.91 4.96
CA ARG A 355 6.43 27.26 4.56
C ARG A 355 7.20 27.74 3.33
N ASP A 356 8.52 27.79 3.41
CA ASP A 356 9.39 28.24 2.31
C ASP A 356 9.16 27.42 1.04
N GLY A 357 8.99 26.10 1.17
CA GLY A 357 8.75 25.22 0.05
C GLY A 357 7.40 25.50 -0.63
N LEU A 358 6.33 25.68 0.15
CA LEU A 358 5.02 26.10 -0.36
C LEU A 358 5.01 27.53 -0.95
N GLU A 359 5.87 28.43 -0.47
CA GLU A 359 5.98 29.80 -0.97
C GLU A 359 6.88 29.93 -2.21
N SER A 360 7.71 28.91 -2.51
CA SER A 360 8.52 28.88 -3.74
C SER A 360 7.66 28.78 -5.01
N GLY A 361 6.54 28.05 -4.94
CA GLY A 361 5.73 27.70 -6.12
C GLY A 361 6.38 26.67 -7.05
N ASP A 362 7.47 26.01 -6.66
CA ASP A 362 8.15 25.02 -7.50
C ASP A 362 7.23 23.83 -7.83
N PRO A 363 7.36 23.20 -9.02
CA PRO A 363 6.55 22.05 -9.42
C PRO A 363 6.57 20.92 -8.38
N GLY A 364 5.38 20.48 -7.95
CA GLY A 364 5.22 19.45 -6.92
C GLY A 364 5.24 19.95 -5.47
N THR A 365 5.34 21.26 -5.22
CA THR A 365 5.14 21.85 -3.87
C THR A 365 3.67 22.14 -3.56
N ASP A 366 2.85 22.42 -4.58
CA ASP A 366 1.42 22.72 -4.44
C ASP A 366 0.59 21.45 -4.19
N ASP A 367 0.69 20.91 -2.98
CA ASP A 367 0.11 19.63 -2.59
C ASP A 367 -0.56 19.71 -1.21
N GLY A 368 -1.79 19.21 -1.12
CA GLY A 368 -2.60 19.23 0.10
C GLY A 368 -1.94 18.65 1.34
N ARG A 369 -1.02 17.67 1.18
CA ARG A 369 -0.24 17.09 2.29
C ARG A 369 0.61 18.13 2.99
N PHE A 370 1.27 19.02 2.24
CA PHE A 370 2.14 20.05 2.83
C PHE A 370 1.33 21.17 3.47
N TYR A 371 0.21 21.59 2.87
CA TYR A 371 -0.75 22.51 3.52
C TYR A 371 -1.28 21.94 4.83
N PHE A 372 -1.67 20.66 4.83
CA PHE A 372 -2.22 19.98 5.99
C PHE A 372 -1.20 19.92 7.13
N HIS A 373 0.01 19.47 6.81
CA HIS A 373 1.07 19.30 7.79
C HIS A 373 1.68 20.61 8.29
N LEU A 374 1.73 21.66 7.47
CA LEU A 374 2.12 23.00 7.93
C LEU A 374 1.07 23.55 8.91
N GLY A 375 -0.22 23.46 8.57
CA GLY A 375 -1.29 23.90 9.48
C GLY A 375 -1.32 23.15 10.80
N ASP A 376 -1.18 21.81 10.79
CA ASP A 376 -1.12 20.98 12.02
C ASP A 376 0.13 21.31 12.86
N ALA A 377 1.29 21.51 12.22
CA ALA A 377 2.50 21.94 12.92
C ALA A 377 2.33 23.32 13.59
N LEU A 378 1.66 24.26 12.90
CA LEU A 378 1.35 25.58 13.45
C LEU A 378 0.34 25.51 14.61
N GLN A 379 -0.71 24.69 14.50
CA GLN A 379 -1.69 24.48 15.59
C GLN A 379 -1.02 23.92 16.85
N ARG A 380 -0.15 22.91 16.72
CA ARG A 380 0.61 22.34 17.84
C ARG A 380 1.56 23.33 18.52
N MET A 381 2.03 24.35 17.78
CA MET A 381 2.84 25.44 18.31
C MET A 381 2.02 26.63 18.85
N GLY A 382 0.68 26.58 18.75
CA GLY A 382 -0.20 27.68 19.16
C GLY A 382 -0.15 28.89 18.22
N ASP A 383 0.21 28.71 16.95
CA ASP A 383 0.27 29.78 15.94
C ASP A 383 -1.06 29.88 15.17
N ASP A 384 -1.83 30.94 15.46
CA ASP A 384 -3.12 31.27 14.83
C ASP A 384 -3.05 31.39 13.29
N SER A 385 -1.86 31.53 12.69
CA SER A 385 -1.70 31.56 11.24
C SER A 385 -2.00 30.22 10.56
N ALA A 386 -2.12 29.11 11.30
CA ALA A 386 -2.52 27.81 10.77
C ALA A 386 -3.76 27.85 9.87
N TYR A 387 -4.82 28.54 10.30
CA TYR A 387 -6.06 28.64 9.53
C TYR A 387 -5.92 29.43 8.23
N LYS A 388 -4.91 30.31 8.11
CA LYS A 388 -4.59 30.99 6.84
C LYS A 388 -4.00 30.01 5.81
N TRP A 389 -3.28 28.99 6.27
CA TRP A 389 -2.76 27.91 5.43
C TRP A 389 -3.85 26.91 5.04
N TYR A 390 -4.80 26.62 5.93
CA TYR A 390 -5.98 25.83 5.60
C TYR A 390 -6.90 26.56 4.61
N GLU A 391 -7.14 27.86 4.76
CA GLU A 391 -7.84 28.69 3.78
C GLU A 391 -7.12 28.70 2.43
N ARG A 392 -5.78 28.90 2.42
CA ARG A 392 -4.98 28.84 1.19
C ARG A 392 -5.06 27.48 0.50
N GLY A 393 -5.03 26.38 1.26
CA GLY A 393 -5.20 25.02 0.72
C GLY A 393 -6.59 24.79 0.14
N HIS A 394 -7.64 25.26 0.81
CA HIS A 394 -9.02 25.22 0.31
C HIS A 394 -9.18 26.02 -0.99
N LEU A 395 -8.67 27.26 -1.05
CA LEU A 395 -8.72 28.12 -2.23
C LEU A 395 -7.94 27.55 -3.43
N ARG A 396 -7.01 26.62 -3.21
CA ARG A 396 -6.30 25.86 -4.27
C ARG A 396 -6.95 24.51 -4.59
N GLY A 397 -8.07 24.16 -3.95
CA GLY A 397 -8.81 22.92 -4.19
C GLY A 397 -8.31 21.69 -3.43
N HIS A 398 -7.32 21.84 -2.55
CA HIS A 398 -6.75 20.72 -1.77
C HIS A 398 -7.68 20.23 -0.64
N PHE A 399 -8.55 21.09 -0.13
CA PHE A 399 -9.49 20.78 0.95
C PHE A 399 -10.92 21.15 0.56
N ALA A 400 -11.89 20.31 0.94
CA ALA A 400 -13.31 20.59 0.75
C ALA A 400 -13.75 21.85 1.51
N SER A 401 -13.16 22.12 2.67
CA SER A 401 -13.24 23.41 3.36
C SER A 401 -12.08 23.58 4.34
N VAL A 402 -11.96 24.78 4.94
CA VAL A 402 -11.04 25.05 6.06
C VAL A 402 -11.17 24.01 7.20
N TRP A 403 -12.37 23.49 7.42
CA TRP A 403 -12.67 22.54 8.49
C TRP A 403 -12.59 21.08 8.07
N GLN A 404 -12.83 20.76 6.80
CA GLN A 404 -12.85 19.40 6.27
C GLN A 404 -11.64 19.18 5.36
N ARG A 405 -10.60 18.55 5.92
CA ARG A 405 -9.24 18.51 5.35
C ARG A 405 -8.74 17.10 5.07
N SER A 406 -9.65 16.12 5.01
CA SER A 406 -9.40 14.81 4.42
C SER A 406 -8.89 14.95 2.99
N LEU A 407 -7.93 14.11 2.60
CA LEU A 407 -7.34 14.12 1.26
C LEU A 407 -7.95 13.08 0.31
N TYR A 408 -8.58 12.02 0.86
CA TYR A 408 -9.13 10.92 0.07
C TYR A 408 -10.64 11.00 -0.02
N ASN A 409 -11.12 11.85 -0.91
CA ASN A 409 -12.53 12.20 -0.94
C ASN A 409 -13.27 11.53 -2.11
N VAL A 410 -14.58 11.42 -1.95
CA VAL A 410 -15.52 11.36 -3.07
C VAL A 410 -16.29 12.66 -3.05
N ASP A 411 -16.30 13.37 -4.18
CA ASP A 411 -16.94 14.67 -4.29
C ASP A 411 -18.47 14.56 -4.28
N GLY A 412 -19.13 15.64 -3.86
CA GLY A 412 -20.59 15.73 -3.79
C GLY A 412 -21.25 14.99 -2.62
N LEU A 413 -20.48 14.25 -1.79
CA LEU A 413 -20.99 13.70 -0.53
C LEU A 413 -21.39 14.83 0.44
N LYS A 414 -22.57 14.72 1.05
CA LYS A 414 -23.09 15.67 2.03
C LYS A 414 -22.15 15.86 3.22
N ALA A 415 -21.52 17.03 3.30
CA ALA A 415 -20.61 17.38 4.39
C ALA A 415 -21.33 18.08 5.56
N GLN A 416 -21.29 17.50 6.75
CA GLN A 416 -21.69 18.14 8.02
C GLN A 416 -20.95 17.51 9.20
N PRO A 417 -20.55 18.27 10.24
CA PRO A 417 -19.69 17.75 11.31
C PRO A 417 -20.41 16.73 12.20
N TRP A 418 -21.67 16.97 12.55
CA TRP A 418 -22.46 16.09 13.43
C TRP A 418 -23.66 15.52 12.70
N TRP A 419 -23.98 14.25 12.98
CA TRP A 419 -25.08 13.52 12.34
C TRP A 419 -26.03 12.95 13.38
N THR A 420 -27.32 12.84 13.02
CA THR A 420 -28.27 12.04 13.80
C THR A 420 -28.39 10.63 13.20
N PRO A 421 -28.82 9.61 13.99
CA PRO A 421 -29.09 8.26 13.47
C PRO A 421 -30.13 8.20 12.34
N LYS A 422 -30.96 9.24 12.19
CA LYS A 422 -31.94 9.36 11.10
C LYS A 422 -31.26 9.85 9.82
N ASP A 423 -30.34 10.80 9.92
CA ASP A 423 -29.63 11.37 8.76
C ASP A 423 -28.73 10.34 8.07
N THR A 424 -28.20 9.38 8.82
CA THR A 424 -27.34 8.31 8.27
C THR A 424 -28.12 7.13 7.68
N GLY A 425 -29.42 7.00 7.96
CA GLY A 425 -30.21 5.82 7.62
C GLY A 425 -29.89 4.56 8.45
N TYR A 426 -28.74 4.48 9.12
CA TYR A 426 -28.26 3.32 9.89
C TYR A 426 -28.92 3.18 11.28
N MET A 427 -30.21 3.48 11.39
CA MET A 427 -30.96 3.47 12.66
C MET A 427 -30.92 2.11 13.37
N ASP A 428 -30.90 1.00 12.63
CA ASP A 428 -30.98 -0.33 13.23
C ASP A 428 -29.62 -0.81 13.77
N LEU A 429 -28.50 -0.39 13.16
CA LEU A 429 -27.16 -0.52 13.77
C LEU A 429 -27.10 0.26 15.07
N VAL A 430 -27.49 1.55 15.06
CA VAL A 430 -27.50 2.41 16.26
C VAL A 430 -28.38 1.81 17.37
N LYS A 431 -29.60 1.35 17.06
CA LYS A 431 -30.47 0.69 18.04
C LYS A 431 -29.85 -0.59 18.59
N THR A 432 -29.14 -1.38 17.78
CA THR A 432 -28.47 -2.59 18.26
C THR A 432 -27.31 -2.25 19.18
N LEU A 433 -26.50 -1.24 18.85
CA LEU A 433 -25.44 -0.71 19.72
C LEU A 433 -26.02 -0.21 21.06
N GLU A 434 -27.00 0.70 21.03
CA GLU A 434 -27.62 1.26 22.25
C GLU A 434 -28.40 0.23 23.09
N ARG A 435 -28.94 -0.85 22.49
CA ARG A 435 -29.63 -1.91 23.26
C ARG A 435 -28.67 -2.87 23.93
N ASN A 436 -27.52 -3.15 23.29
CA ASN A 436 -26.57 -4.18 23.74
C ASN A 436 -25.31 -3.58 24.39
N TRP A 437 -25.26 -2.26 24.62
CA TRP A 437 -24.08 -1.55 25.12
C TRP A 437 -23.43 -2.17 26.37
N ARG A 438 -24.23 -2.77 27.28
CA ARG A 438 -23.70 -3.45 28.46
C ARG A 438 -22.92 -4.72 28.10
N ILE A 439 -23.41 -5.51 27.14
CA ILE A 439 -22.70 -6.70 26.64
C ILE A 439 -21.37 -6.26 26.00
N ILE A 440 -21.41 -5.21 25.19
CA ILE A 440 -20.24 -4.64 24.51
C ILE A 440 -19.22 -4.11 25.52
N ARG A 441 -19.68 -3.38 26.55
CA ARG A 441 -18.85 -2.89 27.66
C ARG A 441 -18.23 -4.01 28.47
N ASP A 442 -19.03 -5.00 28.87
CA ASP A 442 -18.58 -6.06 29.78
C ASP A 442 -17.52 -6.95 29.10
N GLU A 443 -17.67 -7.21 27.79
CA GLU A 443 -16.63 -7.85 26.98
C GLU A 443 -15.38 -6.97 26.85
N ALA A 444 -15.52 -5.67 26.56
CA ALA A 444 -14.41 -4.73 26.47
C ALA A 444 -13.59 -4.63 27.78
N GLN A 445 -14.27 -4.58 28.93
CA GLN A 445 -13.62 -4.54 30.24
C GLN A 445 -12.89 -5.86 30.54
N SER A 446 -13.43 -7.01 30.11
CA SER A 446 -12.79 -8.32 30.34
C SER A 446 -11.45 -8.51 29.60
N VAL A 447 -11.22 -7.76 28.52
CA VAL A 447 -9.97 -7.78 27.75
C VAL A 447 -9.04 -6.60 28.07
N MET A 448 -9.51 -5.62 28.85
CA MET A 448 -8.76 -4.42 29.25
C MET A 448 -7.75 -4.67 30.39
N ASP A 449 -7.83 -5.82 31.06
CA ASP A 449 -6.86 -6.20 32.10
C ASP A 449 -5.44 -6.28 31.51
N LYS A 450 -4.49 -5.58 32.15
CA LYS A 450 -3.12 -5.35 31.64
C LYS A 450 -2.29 -6.62 31.39
N THR A 451 -2.77 -7.79 31.80
CA THR A 451 -2.17 -9.11 31.55
C THR A 451 -2.44 -9.66 30.15
N THR A 452 -3.42 -9.13 29.40
CA THR A 452 -3.75 -9.63 28.05
C THR A 452 -2.88 -9.04 26.95
N GLY A 453 -2.39 -7.80 27.12
CA GLY A 453 -1.67 -7.05 26.08
C GLY A 453 -2.52 -6.62 24.87
N LEU A 454 -3.83 -6.87 24.87
CA LEU A 454 -4.69 -6.67 23.70
C LEU A 454 -5.04 -5.19 23.41
N PHE A 455 -4.98 -4.32 24.41
CA PHE A 455 -5.04 -2.89 24.20
C PHE A 455 -3.63 -2.36 23.87
N VAL A 456 -3.39 -2.10 22.58
CA VAL A 456 -2.16 -1.45 22.12
C VAL A 456 -2.28 0.07 22.29
N PRO A 457 -1.18 0.81 22.49
CA PRO A 457 -1.19 2.27 22.45
C PRO A 457 -1.75 2.79 21.12
N GLU A 458 -2.34 4.00 21.11
CA GLU A 458 -2.55 4.70 19.85
C GLU A 458 -1.19 5.27 19.39
N GLU A 459 -0.75 4.85 18.20
CA GLU A 459 0.58 5.14 17.64
C GLU A 459 0.59 6.32 16.66
N GLU A 460 -0.56 6.65 16.06
CA GLU A 460 -0.73 7.89 15.29
C GLU A 460 -0.31 9.08 16.18
N ASN A 461 0.61 9.93 15.72
CA ASN A 461 1.20 11.04 16.49
C ASN A 461 0.20 12.21 16.69
N LEU A 462 -0.91 11.93 17.39
CA LEU A 462 -2.05 12.83 17.62
C LEU A 462 -2.17 13.27 19.08
N ARG A 463 -1.47 12.60 20.02
CA ARG A 463 -1.49 12.94 21.45
C ARG A 463 -0.54 14.09 21.77
N GLU A 464 -1.04 15.07 22.54
CA GLU A 464 -0.17 16.00 23.27
C GLU A 464 0.41 15.30 24.51
N LYS A 465 -0.46 14.63 25.27
CA LYS A 465 -0.17 14.09 26.61
C LYS A 465 -1.17 13.01 27.01
N GLY A 466 -0.85 12.30 28.10
CA GLY A 466 -1.65 11.21 28.66
C GLY A 466 -1.54 9.89 27.88
N GLU A 467 -2.40 8.94 28.21
CA GLU A 467 -2.41 7.57 27.67
C GLU A 467 -3.72 7.27 26.95
N TRP A 468 -3.62 6.86 25.69
CA TRP A 468 -4.72 6.36 24.87
C TRP A 468 -4.30 5.01 24.31
N GLY A 469 -5.15 4.00 24.46
CA GLY A 469 -5.00 2.70 23.82
C GLY A 469 -6.27 2.28 23.07
N GLN A 470 -6.09 1.34 22.16
CA GLN A 470 -7.13 0.80 21.28
C GLN A 470 -7.10 -0.73 21.23
N PHE A 471 -8.25 -1.34 20.97
CA PHE A 471 -8.35 -2.77 20.70
C PHE A 471 -9.27 -2.99 19.49
N THR A 472 -8.67 -3.39 18.37
CA THR A 472 -9.31 -3.39 17.04
C THR A 472 -9.91 -4.73 16.68
N LEU A 473 -11.15 -4.71 16.17
CA LEU A 473 -11.97 -5.86 15.80
C LEU A 473 -12.15 -5.99 14.27
N TRP A 474 -12.28 -4.85 13.58
CA TRP A 474 -12.17 -4.76 12.12
C TRP A 474 -11.30 -3.57 11.73
N GLN A 475 -10.57 -3.73 10.63
CA GLN A 475 -9.74 -2.69 10.00
C GLN A 475 -9.76 -2.94 8.50
N GLN A 476 -9.94 -1.90 7.69
CA GLN A 476 -10.01 -2.02 6.22
C GLN A 476 -11.05 -3.04 5.72
N GLY A 477 -12.15 -3.21 6.45
CA GLY A 477 -13.19 -4.20 6.17
C GLY A 477 -12.81 -5.67 6.46
N LYS A 478 -11.59 -5.91 6.96
CA LYS A 478 -11.11 -7.24 7.37
C LYS A 478 -11.34 -7.45 8.87
N LYS A 479 -11.71 -8.68 9.25
CA LYS A 479 -12.01 -9.06 10.64
C LYS A 479 -10.75 -9.55 11.35
N ALA A 480 -10.42 -8.95 12.49
CA ALA A 480 -9.35 -9.44 13.37
C ALA A 480 -9.81 -10.72 14.10
N GLY A 481 -9.45 -11.88 13.55
CA GLY A 481 -9.91 -13.19 14.04
C GLY A 481 -9.48 -13.51 15.47
N GLU A 482 -8.33 -13.00 15.92
CA GLU A 482 -7.88 -13.12 17.32
C GLU A 482 -8.67 -12.21 18.25
N SER A 483 -8.74 -10.92 17.96
CA SER A 483 -9.52 -9.96 18.74
C SER A 483 -10.98 -10.41 18.93
N CYS A 484 -11.62 -10.86 17.85
CA CYS A 484 -13.01 -11.32 17.91
C CYS A 484 -13.23 -12.65 18.65
N ARG A 485 -12.19 -13.47 18.88
CA ARG A 485 -12.29 -14.63 19.78
C ARG A 485 -12.40 -14.22 21.24
N SER A 486 -11.83 -13.07 21.61
CA SER A 486 -11.87 -12.51 22.96
C SER A 486 -13.16 -11.74 23.27
N VAL A 487 -13.84 -11.20 22.24
CA VAL A 487 -15.13 -10.46 22.37
C VAL A 487 -16.23 -11.03 21.45
N PRO A 488 -16.58 -12.32 21.58
CA PRO A 488 -17.35 -13.04 20.57
C PRO A 488 -18.79 -12.54 20.42
N LYS A 489 -19.43 -12.02 21.48
CA LYS A 489 -20.80 -11.50 21.37
C LYS A 489 -20.79 -10.18 20.61
N THR A 490 -19.85 -9.28 20.90
CA THR A 490 -19.69 -8.00 20.21
C THR A 490 -19.45 -8.21 18.71
N CYS A 491 -18.55 -9.12 18.34
CA CYS A 491 -18.33 -9.42 16.93
C CYS A 491 -19.56 -10.08 16.27
N GLY A 492 -20.21 -11.06 16.91
CA GLY A 492 -21.44 -11.67 16.39
C GLY A 492 -22.64 -10.71 16.32
N LEU A 493 -22.66 -9.63 17.10
CA LEU A 493 -23.64 -8.56 16.95
C LEU A 493 -23.44 -7.80 15.62
N LEU A 494 -22.17 -7.51 15.27
CA LEU A 494 -21.74 -6.62 14.19
C LEU A 494 -21.67 -7.28 12.81
N GLU A 495 -21.45 -8.59 12.74
CA GLU A 495 -21.45 -9.37 11.47
C GLU A 495 -22.72 -9.18 10.62
N ARG A 496 -23.82 -8.71 11.23
CA ARG A 496 -25.10 -8.41 10.57
C ARG A 496 -25.16 -7.04 9.86
N TYR A 497 -24.11 -6.22 9.96
CA TYR A 497 -24.07 -4.83 9.50
C TYR A 497 -22.92 -4.58 8.52
N PRO A 498 -23.05 -5.00 7.24
CA PRO A 498 -22.02 -4.82 6.22
C PRO A 498 -21.67 -3.37 5.92
N GLU A 499 -22.53 -2.40 6.28
CA GLU A 499 -22.22 -0.97 6.25
C GLU A 499 -21.05 -0.57 7.15
N ALA A 500 -20.80 -1.34 8.22
CA ALA A 500 -19.69 -1.18 9.17
C ALA A 500 -18.59 -2.22 8.92
N THR A 501 -18.93 -3.51 8.94
CA THR A 501 -17.92 -4.59 8.82
C THR A 501 -17.27 -4.67 7.45
N GLY A 502 -17.95 -4.19 6.39
CA GLY A 502 -17.40 -4.02 5.05
C GLY A 502 -16.84 -2.63 4.78
N CYS A 503 -16.64 -1.78 5.80
CA CYS A 503 -16.07 -0.43 5.63
C CYS A 503 -14.56 -0.51 5.40
N LYS A 504 -14.14 -0.57 4.13
CA LYS A 504 -12.72 -0.66 3.72
C LYS A 504 -11.88 0.56 4.06
N ARG A 505 -12.50 1.68 4.42
CA ARG A 505 -11.83 2.92 4.83
C ARG A 505 -12.04 3.25 6.31
N GLY A 506 -12.45 2.26 7.11
CA GLY A 506 -12.87 2.45 8.49
C GLY A 506 -12.37 1.33 9.41
N GLN A 507 -12.58 1.54 10.70
CA GLN A 507 -12.24 0.62 11.77
C GLN A 507 -13.43 0.38 12.71
N ILE A 508 -13.44 -0.79 13.34
CA ILE A 508 -14.30 -1.11 14.48
C ILE A 508 -13.37 -1.43 15.64
N LYS A 509 -13.33 -0.57 16.66
CA LYS A 509 -12.37 -0.68 17.77
C LYS A 509 -12.90 -0.17 19.09
N PHE A 510 -12.45 -0.75 20.20
CA PHE A 510 -12.58 -0.12 21.51
C PHE A 510 -11.49 0.95 21.65
N SER A 511 -11.80 2.07 22.30
CA SER A 511 -10.85 3.14 22.61
C SER A 511 -10.94 3.49 24.09
N VAL A 512 -9.82 3.36 24.81
CA VAL A 512 -9.66 3.74 26.21
C VAL A 512 -8.71 4.93 26.32
N MET A 513 -9.11 5.95 27.07
CA MET A 513 -8.26 7.11 27.39
C MET A 513 -8.20 7.32 28.90
N GLN A 514 -6.99 7.49 29.42
CA GLN A 514 -6.73 7.73 30.84
C GLN A 514 -6.90 9.22 31.20
N PRO A 515 -7.07 9.55 32.49
CA PRO A 515 -6.98 10.92 33.02
C PRO A 515 -5.79 11.73 32.48
N GLY A 516 -6.01 13.02 32.23
CA GLY A 516 -4.99 13.95 31.75
C GLY A 516 -4.61 13.81 30.27
N THR A 517 -5.41 13.08 29.48
CA THR A 517 -5.15 12.86 28.05
C THR A 517 -5.73 13.98 27.19
N HIS A 518 -4.92 14.51 26.27
CA HIS A 518 -5.35 15.46 25.25
C HIS A 518 -4.86 15.00 23.87
N VAL A 519 -5.78 15.00 22.91
CA VAL A 519 -5.53 14.70 21.50
C VAL A 519 -5.69 15.99 20.72
N TRP A 520 -4.65 16.37 19.97
CA TRP A 520 -4.57 17.58 19.16
C TRP A 520 -5.75 17.70 18.18
N PRO A 521 -6.07 18.92 17.69
CA PRO A 521 -6.93 19.09 16.52
C PRO A 521 -6.40 18.28 15.33
N HIS A 522 -7.23 17.40 14.77
CA HIS A 522 -6.86 16.56 13.63
C HIS A 522 -8.08 16.24 12.75
N THR A 523 -7.84 15.68 11.57
CA THR A 523 -8.87 15.17 10.65
C THR A 523 -8.53 13.75 10.24
N GLY A 524 -9.55 12.92 10.08
CA GLY A 524 -9.44 11.62 9.42
C GLY A 524 -9.10 11.77 7.93
N PRO A 525 -8.59 10.70 7.28
CA PRO A 525 -8.09 10.77 5.91
C PRO A 525 -9.18 10.90 4.83
N THR A 526 -10.43 10.49 5.10
CA THR A 526 -11.52 10.37 4.10
C THR A 526 -12.81 11.03 4.57
N ASN A 527 -13.51 11.73 3.66
CA ASN A 527 -14.96 12.03 3.83
C ASN A 527 -15.88 10.81 3.58
N CYS A 528 -15.31 9.67 3.13
CA CYS A 528 -16.04 8.47 2.74
C CYS A 528 -16.60 7.64 3.90
N ARG A 529 -16.40 8.05 5.16
CA ARG A 529 -16.87 7.35 6.36
C ARG A 529 -17.55 8.30 7.33
N LEU A 530 -18.45 7.77 8.16
CA LEU A 530 -18.94 8.44 9.35
C LEU A 530 -18.55 7.61 10.57
N ARG A 531 -18.15 8.29 11.66
CA ARG A 531 -17.64 7.67 12.87
C ARG A 531 -18.70 7.68 13.96
N MET A 532 -19.13 6.48 14.38
CA MET A 532 -20.02 6.30 15.53
C MET A 532 -19.20 6.06 16.80
N HIS A 533 -19.49 6.82 17.86
CA HIS A 533 -18.95 6.61 19.21
C HIS A 533 -20.06 6.20 20.18
N LEU A 534 -20.09 4.92 20.57
CA LEU A 534 -20.93 4.41 21.65
C LEU A 534 -20.20 4.58 23.00
N GLY A 535 -20.82 5.28 23.96
CA GLY A 535 -20.28 5.38 25.33
C GLY A 535 -20.40 4.07 26.10
N LEU A 536 -19.30 3.57 26.68
CA LEU A 536 -19.28 2.32 27.46
C LEU A 536 -19.02 2.54 28.95
N VAL A 537 -17.98 3.31 29.29
CA VAL A 537 -17.68 3.77 30.67
C VAL A 537 -17.30 5.23 30.56
N ILE A 538 -18.19 6.13 31.01
CA ILE A 538 -18.02 7.57 30.84
C ILE A 538 -18.02 8.28 32.20
N PRO A 539 -16.89 8.89 32.62
CA PRO A 539 -16.84 9.75 33.80
C PRO A 539 -17.87 10.90 33.68
N LYS A 540 -18.53 11.24 34.80
CA LYS A 540 -19.64 12.21 34.83
C LYS A 540 -19.28 13.62 34.32
N THR A 541 -18.00 13.97 34.38
CA THR A 541 -17.44 15.27 33.99
C THR A 541 -16.02 15.06 33.47
N GLY A 542 -15.49 15.99 32.67
CA GLY A 542 -14.10 16.01 32.20
C GLY A 542 -13.86 15.35 30.83
N CYS A 543 -14.78 14.52 30.33
CA CYS A 543 -14.69 13.93 29.00
C CYS A 543 -15.49 14.73 27.96
N LYS A 544 -14.82 15.25 26.92
CA LYS A 544 -15.45 16.01 25.82
C LYS A 544 -14.74 15.80 24.48
N ILE A 545 -15.50 15.97 23.39
CA ILE A 545 -15.03 15.99 22.01
C ILE A 545 -15.58 17.23 21.30
N ARG A 546 -14.72 17.99 20.64
CA ARG A 546 -15.07 19.05 19.70
C ARG A 546 -15.03 18.48 18.30
N CYS A 547 -16.00 18.82 17.45
CA CYS A 547 -15.90 18.69 16.01
C CYS A 547 -16.34 20.03 15.40
N THR A 548 -15.44 20.70 14.69
CA THR A 548 -15.54 22.11 14.28
C THR A 548 -15.76 23.06 15.47
N ASN A 549 -16.88 23.79 15.50
CA ASN A 549 -17.25 24.72 16.56
C ASN A 549 -18.09 24.06 17.68
N ASP A 550 -18.65 22.88 17.43
CA ASP A 550 -19.59 22.21 18.33
C ASP A 550 -18.86 21.20 19.23
N THR A 551 -18.98 21.37 20.55
CA THR A 551 -18.43 20.46 21.56
C THR A 551 -19.54 19.62 22.21
N ARG A 552 -19.31 18.30 22.33
CA ARG A 552 -20.24 17.34 22.94
C ARG A 552 -19.53 16.46 23.97
N ALA A 553 -20.31 15.85 24.85
CA ALA A 553 -19.87 14.81 25.76
C ALA A 553 -20.54 13.47 25.37
N TRP A 554 -19.90 12.35 25.73
CA TRP A 554 -20.50 11.02 25.59
C TRP A 554 -21.47 10.74 26.73
N GLU A 555 -22.41 9.83 26.51
CA GLU A 555 -23.30 9.26 27.54
C GLU A 555 -23.22 7.72 27.46
N GLU A 556 -23.28 7.03 28.60
CA GLU A 556 -23.25 5.57 28.62
C GLU A 556 -24.47 4.96 27.91
N GLY A 557 -24.20 4.02 26.99
CA GLY A 557 -25.23 3.39 26.18
C GLY A 557 -25.83 4.29 25.08
N LYS A 558 -25.20 5.44 24.79
CA LYS A 558 -25.61 6.35 23.71
C LYS A 558 -24.57 6.50 22.62
N VAL A 559 -25.05 6.68 21.40
CA VAL A 559 -24.21 6.87 20.21
C VAL A 559 -24.15 8.35 19.82
N LEU A 560 -22.94 8.90 19.78
CA LEU A 560 -22.63 10.10 18.99
C LEU A 560 -22.23 9.68 17.58
N ILE A 561 -22.60 10.48 16.56
CA ILE A 561 -22.15 10.28 15.18
C ILE A 561 -21.59 11.60 14.66
N PHE A 562 -20.37 11.56 14.15
CA PHE A 562 -19.71 12.70 13.50
C PHE A 562 -18.99 12.24 12.24
N ASP A 563 -18.75 13.19 11.34
CA ASP A 563 -17.83 13.00 10.23
C ASP A 563 -16.43 13.33 10.72
N ASP A 564 -15.53 12.34 10.77
CA ASP A 564 -14.18 12.53 11.30
C ASP A 564 -13.23 13.19 10.30
N SER A 565 -13.64 13.39 9.05
CA SER A 565 -12.90 14.24 8.09
C SER A 565 -12.90 15.72 8.44
N PHE A 566 -13.83 16.15 9.30
CA PHE A 566 -13.83 17.47 9.91
C PHE A 566 -12.87 17.53 11.08
N GLU A 567 -12.31 18.72 11.32
CA GLU A 567 -11.39 18.94 12.45
C GLU A 567 -12.07 18.61 13.78
N HIS A 568 -11.47 17.69 14.52
CA HIS A 568 -11.93 17.28 15.83
C HIS A 568 -10.78 17.17 16.83
N GLU A 569 -11.13 17.36 18.10
CA GLU A 569 -10.19 17.52 19.22
C GLU A 569 -10.81 16.92 20.48
N VAL A 570 -10.00 16.29 21.35
CA VAL A 570 -10.51 15.43 22.41
C VAL A 570 -9.76 15.64 23.73
N TRP A 571 -10.52 15.79 24.81
CA TRP A 571 -10.00 15.98 26.17
C TRP A 571 -10.53 14.92 27.14
N GLN A 572 -9.65 14.50 28.03
CA GLN A 572 -9.88 13.61 29.15
C GLN A 572 -9.36 14.28 30.43
N ASP A 573 -10.16 15.18 30.99
CA ASP A 573 -9.87 15.92 32.22
C ASP A 573 -10.55 15.27 33.45
N ALA A 574 -10.94 13.99 33.36
CA ALA A 574 -11.62 13.26 34.43
C ALA A 574 -10.64 12.57 35.40
N ASP A 575 -11.17 12.03 36.49
CA ASP A 575 -10.42 11.30 37.54
C ASP A 575 -10.28 9.79 37.28
N SER A 576 -11.04 9.26 36.31
CA SER A 576 -11.09 7.85 35.93
C SER A 576 -11.06 7.70 34.41
N TYR A 577 -10.74 6.49 33.92
CA TYR A 577 -10.63 6.22 32.48
C TYR A 577 -11.97 6.41 31.74
N ARG A 578 -11.89 6.72 30.45
CA ARG A 578 -13.04 6.79 29.54
C ARG A 578 -12.93 5.68 28.49
N LEU A 579 -13.90 4.78 28.47
CA LEU A 579 -14.00 3.70 27.48
C LEU A 579 -15.18 3.97 26.52
N ILE A 580 -14.89 3.94 25.23
CA ILE A 580 -15.89 4.02 24.15
C ILE A 580 -15.70 2.88 23.15
N PHE A 581 -16.74 2.63 22.36
CA PHE A 581 -16.66 1.75 21.20
C PHE A 581 -16.86 2.58 19.92
N ILE A 582 -15.87 2.50 19.04
CA ILE A 582 -15.82 3.19 17.75
C ILE A 582 -16.28 2.22 16.67
N VAL A 583 -17.27 2.64 15.88
CA VAL A 583 -17.79 1.90 14.73
C VAL A 583 -17.83 2.86 13.56
N ASP A 584 -16.87 2.74 12.65
CA ASP A 584 -16.92 3.47 11.38
C ASP A 584 -17.91 2.79 10.43
N VAL A 585 -18.66 3.59 9.68
CA VAL A 585 -19.56 3.15 8.61
C VAL A 585 -19.24 3.88 7.32
N TRP A 586 -19.56 3.27 6.18
CA TRP A 586 -19.57 4.00 4.91
C TRP A 586 -20.45 5.25 4.98
N HIS A 587 -20.03 6.34 4.31
CA HIS A 587 -20.89 7.51 4.13
C HIS A 587 -22.20 7.09 3.42
N PRO A 588 -23.40 7.50 3.91
CA PRO A 588 -24.67 6.92 3.47
C PRO A 588 -24.96 7.09 1.98
N GLU A 589 -24.49 8.18 1.38
CA GLU A 589 -24.69 8.52 -0.03
C GLU A 589 -23.73 7.77 -0.99
N LEU A 590 -22.71 7.07 -0.48
CA LEU A 590 -21.86 6.22 -1.33
C LEU A 590 -22.68 5.07 -1.91
N THR A 591 -22.64 4.92 -3.23
CA THR A 591 -23.28 3.81 -3.94
C THR A 591 -22.63 2.46 -3.61
N GLN A 592 -23.35 1.36 -3.82
CA GLN A 592 -22.81 0.01 -3.62
C GLN A 592 -21.57 -0.24 -4.49
N TYR A 593 -21.54 0.29 -5.72
CA TYR A 593 -20.38 0.22 -6.61
C TYR A 593 -19.16 0.91 -6.01
N GLN A 594 -19.29 2.16 -5.54
CA GLN A 594 -18.19 2.89 -4.90
C GLN A 594 -17.67 2.16 -3.65
N ARG A 595 -18.56 1.64 -2.79
CA ARG A 595 -18.15 0.86 -1.61
C ARG A 595 -17.33 -0.39 -1.98
N GLN A 596 -17.59 -0.98 -3.15
CA GLN A 596 -16.86 -2.13 -3.68
C GLN A 596 -15.53 -1.74 -4.35
N THR A 597 -15.50 -0.64 -5.13
CA THR A 597 -14.31 -0.27 -5.94
C THR A 597 -13.32 0.67 -5.24
N LEU A 598 -13.74 1.47 -4.26
CA LEU A 598 -12.83 2.35 -3.53
C LEU A 598 -11.72 1.55 -2.84
N SER A 599 -10.49 2.05 -2.96
CA SER A 599 -9.31 1.51 -2.28
C SER A 599 -9.49 1.51 -0.75
N PRO A 600 -8.95 0.50 -0.03
CA PRO A 600 -8.85 0.57 1.42
C PRO A 600 -8.00 1.74 1.91
N ILE A 601 -8.32 2.20 3.13
CA ILE A 601 -7.52 3.14 3.95
C ILE A 601 -7.64 2.65 5.39
#